data_AF-A0A6J6NRS1-F1
#
_entry.id   AF-A0A6J6NRS1-F1
#
_cell.length_a   1.000
_cell.length_b   1.000
_cell.length_c   1.000
_cell.angle_alpha   90.00
_cell.angle_beta   90.00
_cell.angle_gamma   90.00
#
_symmetry.space_group_name_H-M   'P 1'
#
loop_
_entity.id
_entity.type
_entity.pdbx_description
1 polymer ?
#
loop_
_entity_poly.entity_id
_entity_poly.type
_entity_poly.pdbx_seq_one_letter_code
_entity_poly.pdbx_strand_id
1 'polypeptide(L)'
;MGEQVDLPFGLATSVGALPFETIPDAKTAPEAGEDVGSDAAPDQCVAAVQLALTSQPAFPTAPTSGDAEWSLLSQAIAGLDGLETVAPGILTRSGNSGEITGCDRAGQLDAAAFQPLHAFLDQLGPHSERLGDRFVGSRIGILGPVTLSLAFRAAGMATEQAVASAAMIVAARARAILRAYRLAMPSGAVAIVMSEPGLVGAMHPTFPLSPTQVLALLAPVVSALDQLPRSEPDQGLLIGVHVPGRTDWDTIISSGVSLISAPAESGLPGWSATLSAFLAAGGRVAWGVVPVNQPLGSREDLLWRRLSAVWCQLSSEGVDPLLLRSRSLISPEDGLGHFGVSQATLALGLVDSLSDRVRRQAIGARLSLGA
;
A
#
# COMPACT_ATOMS: atom_id res chain seq x y z
N MET A 1 -22.37 -7.83 -5.33
CA MET A 1 -22.37 -6.38 -5.09
C MET A 1 -22.01 -6.23 -3.63
N GLY A 2 -20.73 -5.98 -3.33
CA GLY A 2 -20.22 -6.02 -1.96
C GLY A 2 -20.77 -4.87 -1.12
N GLU A 3 -20.96 -5.13 0.17
CA GLU A 3 -21.39 -4.11 1.13
C GLU A 3 -20.39 -2.95 1.19
N GLN A 4 -20.89 -1.74 1.35
CA GLN A 4 -20.08 -0.54 1.28
C GLN A 4 -19.27 -0.35 2.56
N VAL A 5 -17.94 -0.33 2.46
CA VAL A 5 -17.07 -0.11 3.62
C VAL A 5 -17.16 1.35 4.10
N ASP A 6 -17.82 1.55 5.23
CA ASP A 6 -17.95 2.85 5.89
C ASP A 6 -16.68 3.20 6.68
N LEU A 7 -15.62 3.63 5.97
CA LEU A 7 -14.44 4.23 6.60
C LEU A 7 -14.64 5.73 6.79
N PRO A 8 -14.06 6.31 7.86
CA PRO A 8 -14.08 7.76 8.09
C PRO A 8 -13.46 8.54 6.94
N PHE A 9 -13.86 9.81 6.84
CA PHE A 9 -13.37 10.72 5.81
C PHE A 9 -11.91 11.08 5.99
N GLY A 10 -11.18 11.08 4.87
CA GLY A 10 -9.79 11.53 4.82
C GLY A 10 -8.85 10.67 5.65
N LEU A 11 -9.10 9.37 5.79
CA LEU A 11 -8.27 8.49 6.61
C LEU A 11 -6.79 8.56 6.20
N ALA A 12 -5.92 8.81 7.16
CA ALA A 12 -4.48 8.84 6.98
C ALA A 12 -3.94 7.40 6.86
N THR A 13 -3.03 7.18 5.92
CA THR A 13 -2.34 5.90 5.75
C THR A 13 -0.97 6.11 5.10
N SER A 14 -0.05 5.15 5.24
CA SER A 14 1.23 5.18 4.54
C SER A 14 1.22 4.24 3.32
N VAL A 15 2.35 4.14 2.63
CA VAL A 15 2.53 3.25 1.48
C VAL A 15 3.76 2.40 1.71
N GLY A 16 3.61 1.08 1.65
CA GLY A 16 4.72 0.13 1.54
C GLY A 16 5.88 0.38 2.51
N ALA A 17 7.01 0.82 1.96
CA ALA A 17 8.28 0.82 2.66
C ALA A 17 8.40 1.91 3.74
N LEU A 18 9.00 1.58 4.89
CA LEU A 18 9.40 2.50 5.95
C LEU A 18 10.87 2.28 6.31
N PRO A 19 11.54 3.20 7.03
CA PRO A 19 12.88 2.96 7.55
C PRO A 19 12.90 1.84 8.60
N PHE A 20 13.92 0.98 8.50
CA PHE A 20 14.23 -0.10 9.43
C PHE A 20 15.49 0.25 10.24
N GLU A 21 15.53 1.46 10.78
CA GLU A 21 16.62 1.89 11.67
C GLU A 21 16.24 1.60 13.12
N THR A 22 17.19 1.14 13.93
CA THR A 22 17.03 1.12 15.38
C THR A 22 16.99 2.56 15.86
N ILE A 23 15.93 2.95 16.59
CA ILE A 23 15.86 4.25 17.23
C ILE A 23 16.90 4.24 18.36
N PRO A 24 17.98 5.04 18.33
CA PRO A 24 18.81 5.18 19.51
C PRO A 24 17.97 5.88 20.58
N ASP A 25 17.80 5.25 21.74
CA ASP A 25 17.05 5.82 22.85
C ASP A 25 17.55 7.24 23.15
N ALA A 26 16.64 8.22 23.10
CA ALA A 26 16.95 9.63 23.31
C ALA A 26 17.30 9.98 24.78
N LYS A 27 17.76 9.01 25.59
CA LYS A 27 18.07 9.19 27.00
C LYS A 27 19.37 8.55 27.51
N THR A 28 20.19 7.94 26.67
CA THR A 28 21.48 7.39 27.11
C THR A 28 22.60 7.83 26.18
N ALA A 29 23.00 9.10 26.31
CA ALA A 29 24.40 9.41 26.06
C ALA A 29 25.21 8.75 27.19
N PRO A 30 26.11 7.80 26.92
CA PRO A 30 26.88 7.18 27.98
C PRO A 30 27.85 8.23 28.55
N GLU A 31 27.69 8.56 29.84
CA GLU A 31 28.82 9.07 30.61
C GLU A 31 29.86 7.95 30.68
N ALA A 32 31.12 8.28 30.41
CA ALA A 32 32.19 7.31 30.33
C ALA A 32 32.36 6.59 31.67
N GLY A 33 31.97 5.32 31.75
CA GLY A 33 32.39 4.42 32.82
C GLY A 33 31.33 3.55 33.52
N GLU A 34 30.07 3.51 33.08
CA GLU A 34 29.08 2.58 33.67
C GLU A 34 28.78 1.40 32.74
N ASP A 35 28.94 0.20 33.30
CA ASP A 35 28.62 -1.09 32.70
C ASP A 35 27.09 -1.24 32.68
N VAL A 36 26.46 -0.71 31.63
CA VAL A 36 25.02 -0.80 31.41
C VAL A 36 24.72 -2.21 30.90
N GLY A 37 23.96 -2.97 31.67
CA GLY A 37 23.41 -4.26 31.25
C GLY A 37 22.72 -4.12 29.89
N SER A 38 23.00 -5.08 29.02
CA SER A 38 22.48 -5.21 27.65
C SER A 38 20.96 -5.00 27.53
N ASP A 39 20.50 -3.75 27.45
CA ASP A 39 19.24 -3.41 26.81
C ASP A 39 19.43 -3.70 25.32
N ALA A 40 18.97 -4.88 24.89
CA ALA A 40 19.06 -5.30 23.51
C ALA A 40 18.32 -4.27 22.64
N ALA A 41 19.04 -3.64 21.72
CA ALA A 41 18.43 -2.75 20.73
C ALA A 41 17.21 -3.44 20.11
N PRO A 42 16.06 -2.74 19.96
CA PRO A 42 14.86 -3.37 19.42
C PRO A 42 15.13 -3.96 18.04
N ASP A 43 14.58 -5.16 17.77
CA ASP A 43 14.56 -5.75 16.43
C ASP A 43 14.10 -4.69 15.42
N GLN A 44 14.85 -4.51 14.32
CA GLN A 44 14.55 -3.52 13.28
C GLN A 44 13.12 -3.66 12.73
N CYS A 45 12.61 -4.90 12.65
CA CYS A 45 11.23 -5.17 12.28
C CYS A 45 10.25 -4.58 13.29
N VAL A 46 10.52 -4.75 14.58
CA VAL A 46 9.69 -4.21 15.67
C VAL A 46 9.73 -2.69 15.68
N ALA A 47 10.90 -2.07 15.47
CA ALA A 47 11.03 -0.62 15.38
C ALA A 47 10.23 -0.03 14.22
N ALA A 48 10.30 -0.65 13.03
CA ALA A 48 9.51 -0.23 11.87
C ALA A 48 8.00 -0.37 12.10
N VAL A 49 7.57 -1.44 12.78
CA VAL A 49 6.16 -1.63 13.18
C VAL A 49 5.72 -0.56 14.17
N GLN A 50 6.53 -0.26 15.18
CA GLN A 50 6.22 0.80 16.14
C GLN A 50 6.09 2.16 15.45
N LEU A 51 6.98 2.49 14.51
CA LEU A 51 6.88 3.70 13.71
C LEU A 51 5.56 3.75 12.93
N ALA A 52 5.16 2.64 12.27
CA ALA A 52 3.91 2.55 11.53
C ALA A 52 2.68 2.74 12.43
N LEU A 53 2.62 2.04 13.57
CA LEU A 53 1.50 2.08 14.51
C LEU A 53 1.37 3.42 15.22
N THR A 54 2.49 4.05 15.58
CA THR A 54 2.49 5.35 16.27
C THR A 54 2.19 6.51 15.31
N SER A 55 2.72 6.46 14.10
CA SER A 55 2.55 7.53 13.12
C SER A 55 1.20 7.50 12.43
N GLN A 56 0.57 6.34 12.30
CA GLN A 56 -0.71 6.19 11.58
C GLN A 56 -1.69 5.32 12.39
N PRO A 57 -2.12 5.76 13.59
CA PRO A 57 -2.74 4.89 14.58
C PRO A 57 -4.07 4.29 14.14
N ALA A 58 -4.91 5.04 13.43
CA ALA A 58 -6.24 4.59 13.04
C ALA A 58 -6.24 3.56 11.90
N PHE A 59 -5.29 3.66 10.97
CA PHE A 59 -5.22 2.81 9.78
C PHE A 59 -3.76 2.56 9.33
N PRO A 60 -2.96 1.92 10.20
CA PRO A 60 -1.54 1.71 9.96
C PRO A 60 -1.32 0.79 8.75
N THR A 61 -0.17 0.96 8.10
CA THR A 61 0.27 0.06 7.03
C THR A 61 1.31 -0.91 7.55
N ALA A 62 1.18 -2.19 7.22
CA ALA A 62 2.22 -3.19 7.49
C ALA A 62 3.53 -2.75 6.82
N PRO A 63 4.61 -2.51 7.58
CA PRO A 63 5.85 -1.99 7.02
C PRO A 63 6.57 -3.04 6.19
N THR A 64 7.18 -2.59 5.10
CA THR A 64 8.19 -3.36 4.35
C THR A 64 9.50 -2.58 4.29
N SER A 65 10.60 -3.24 3.97
CA SER A 65 11.87 -2.53 3.81
C SER A 65 12.05 -2.04 2.37
N GLY A 66 12.80 -0.94 2.22
CA GLY A 66 13.41 -0.56 0.95
C GLY A 66 14.55 -1.48 0.55
N ASP A 67 15.14 -2.21 1.50
CA ASP A 67 16.23 -3.16 1.28
C ASP A 67 15.74 -4.52 0.77
N ALA A 68 16.65 -5.29 0.17
CA ALA A 68 16.32 -6.56 -0.47
C ALA A 68 15.60 -7.53 0.48
N GLU A 69 16.14 -7.78 1.69
CA GLU A 69 15.67 -8.86 2.59
C GLU A 69 14.16 -8.84 2.88
N TRP A 70 13.62 -7.67 3.24
CA TRP A 70 12.19 -7.50 3.60
C TRP A 70 11.39 -6.69 2.58
N SER A 71 11.91 -6.57 1.35
CA SER A 71 11.19 -5.91 0.26
C SER A 71 9.93 -6.68 -0.14
N LEU A 72 8.98 -5.97 -0.76
CA LEU A 72 7.83 -6.60 -1.40
C LEU A 72 8.24 -7.63 -2.47
N LEU A 73 9.39 -7.43 -3.12
CA LEU A 73 9.92 -8.38 -4.09
C LEU A 73 10.38 -9.68 -3.43
N SER A 74 11.15 -9.60 -2.34
CA SER A 74 11.55 -10.79 -1.58
C SER A 74 10.37 -11.54 -1.00
N GLN A 75 9.35 -10.82 -0.50
CA GLN A 75 8.09 -11.44 -0.09
C GLN A 75 7.38 -12.11 -1.28
N ALA A 76 7.38 -11.49 -2.46
CA ALA A 76 6.72 -12.04 -3.65
C ALA A 76 7.40 -13.30 -4.18
N ILE A 77 8.71 -13.45 -4.02
CA ILE A 77 9.46 -14.64 -4.47
C ILE A 77 9.78 -15.64 -3.34
N ALA A 78 9.46 -15.33 -2.09
CA ALA A 78 9.72 -16.21 -0.96
C ALA A 78 9.12 -17.61 -1.17
N GLY A 79 9.95 -18.64 -0.98
CA GLY A 79 9.59 -20.05 -1.16
C GLY A 79 9.60 -20.56 -2.61
N LEU A 80 9.91 -19.70 -3.59
CA LEU A 80 10.12 -20.09 -4.98
C LEU A 80 11.58 -20.49 -5.19
N ASP A 81 11.83 -21.60 -5.87
CA ASP A 81 13.18 -22.08 -6.10
C ASP A 81 13.85 -21.34 -7.26
N GLY A 82 15.17 -21.14 -7.16
CA GLY A 82 15.99 -20.62 -8.24
C GLY A 82 15.85 -19.12 -8.49
N LEU A 83 15.20 -18.37 -7.59
CA LEU A 83 15.08 -16.90 -7.65
C LEU A 83 15.71 -16.25 -6.43
N GLU A 84 16.51 -15.21 -6.65
CA GLU A 84 17.15 -14.44 -5.59
C GLU A 84 17.05 -12.94 -5.88
N THR A 85 16.76 -12.16 -4.84
CA THR A 85 16.83 -10.69 -4.89
C THR A 85 18.26 -10.24 -4.66
N VAL A 86 18.84 -9.53 -5.63
CA VAL A 86 20.22 -9.00 -5.51
C VAL A 86 20.25 -7.53 -5.13
N ALA A 87 19.17 -6.81 -5.42
CA ALA A 87 18.96 -5.42 -5.06
C ALA A 87 17.45 -5.14 -5.03
N PRO A 88 17.00 -4.01 -4.46
CA PRO A 88 15.61 -3.60 -4.52
C PRO A 88 15.11 -3.57 -5.97
N GLY A 89 14.09 -4.36 -6.28
CA GLY A 89 13.51 -4.44 -7.62
C GLY A 89 14.28 -5.31 -8.63
N ILE A 90 15.42 -5.90 -8.27
CA ILE A 90 16.24 -6.73 -9.19
C ILE A 90 16.23 -8.19 -8.76
N LEU A 91 15.75 -9.05 -9.67
CA LEU A 91 15.80 -10.49 -9.55
C LEU A 91 16.94 -11.08 -10.36
N THR A 92 17.58 -12.10 -9.80
CA THR A 92 18.44 -13.02 -10.53
C THR A 92 17.90 -14.44 -10.44
N ARG A 93 18.31 -15.27 -11.39
CA ARG A 93 17.85 -16.65 -11.51
C ARG A 93 19.04 -17.59 -11.52
N SER A 94 19.04 -18.56 -10.62
CA SER A 94 20.06 -19.61 -10.57
C SER A 94 19.61 -20.81 -11.42
N GLY A 95 20.36 -21.10 -12.49
CA GLY A 95 20.16 -22.29 -13.33
C GLY A 95 19.57 -22.04 -14.74
N ASN A 96 19.78 -23.01 -15.63
CA ASN A 96 19.36 -22.97 -17.05
C ASN A 96 17.94 -23.49 -17.31
N SER A 97 17.28 -24.14 -16.34
CA SER A 97 15.94 -24.72 -16.51
C SER A 97 14.88 -23.64 -16.51
N GLY A 98 14.10 -23.48 -17.59
CA GLY A 98 13.13 -22.39 -17.75
C GLY A 98 11.93 -22.38 -16.80
N GLU A 99 11.83 -23.27 -15.80
CA GLU A 99 10.67 -23.35 -14.90
C GLU A 99 11.01 -22.85 -13.49
N ILE A 100 10.17 -21.95 -12.96
CA ILE A 100 10.11 -21.65 -11.53
C ILE A 100 9.38 -22.82 -10.85
N THR A 101 10.04 -23.50 -9.92
CA THR A 101 9.41 -24.49 -9.04
C THR A 101 9.06 -23.88 -7.68
N GLY A 102 8.21 -24.55 -6.91
CA GLY A 102 7.77 -24.04 -5.59
C GLY A 102 6.58 -23.08 -5.64
N CYS A 103 5.92 -22.90 -6.79
CA CYS A 103 4.70 -22.06 -6.90
C CYS A 103 3.56 -22.55 -5.96
N ASP A 104 3.54 -23.83 -5.61
CA ASP A 104 2.64 -24.42 -4.61
C ASP A 104 2.86 -23.85 -3.20
N ARG A 105 4.07 -23.36 -2.91
CA ARG A 105 4.44 -22.70 -1.66
C ARG A 105 4.15 -21.20 -1.64
N ALA A 106 3.62 -20.62 -2.72
CA ALA A 106 3.30 -19.19 -2.76
C ALA A 106 2.29 -18.74 -1.68
N GLY A 107 1.56 -19.67 -1.07
CA GLY A 107 0.68 -19.40 0.09
C GLY A 107 1.34 -19.51 1.46
N GLN A 108 2.63 -19.85 1.54
CA GLN A 108 3.38 -19.95 2.80
C GLN A 108 3.97 -18.58 3.16
N LEU A 109 3.93 -18.26 4.46
CA LEU A 109 4.40 -16.99 5.03
C LEU A 109 5.48 -17.21 6.10
N ASP A 110 6.12 -18.38 6.15
CA ASP A 110 7.12 -18.78 7.16
C ASP A 110 8.55 -18.27 6.86
N ALA A 111 8.80 -17.81 5.63
CA ALA A 111 10.10 -17.24 5.25
C ALA A 111 10.43 -15.94 6.00
N ALA A 112 11.73 -15.70 6.24
CA ALA A 112 12.25 -14.51 6.93
C ALA A 112 11.78 -13.18 6.30
N ALA A 113 11.51 -13.16 4.99
CA ALA A 113 10.97 -11.99 4.29
C ALA A 113 9.63 -11.48 4.87
N PHE A 114 8.88 -12.33 5.61
CA PHE A 114 7.62 -11.98 6.27
C PHE A 114 7.75 -11.63 7.76
N GLN A 115 8.97 -11.61 8.33
CA GLN A 115 9.19 -11.21 9.72
C GLN A 115 8.55 -9.85 10.08
N PRO A 116 8.61 -8.79 9.24
CA PRO A 116 7.93 -7.54 9.55
C PRO A 116 6.40 -7.66 9.55
N LEU A 117 5.84 -8.51 8.67
CA LEU A 117 4.41 -8.77 8.64
C LEU A 117 3.96 -9.48 9.92
N HIS A 118 4.68 -10.51 10.36
CA HIS A 118 4.36 -11.20 11.62
C HIS A 118 4.47 -10.28 12.82
N ALA A 119 5.56 -9.51 12.92
CA ALA A 119 5.74 -8.51 13.97
C ALA A 119 4.61 -7.45 13.97
N PHE A 120 4.10 -7.09 12.79
CA PHE A 120 2.95 -6.20 12.66
C PHE A 120 1.67 -6.85 13.19
N LEU A 121 1.37 -8.08 12.72
CA LEU A 121 0.17 -8.82 13.15
C LEU A 121 0.14 -9.06 14.67
N ASP A 122 1.29 -9.39 15.26
CA ASP A 122 1.42 -9.62 16.71
C ASP A 122 1.13 -8.36 17.54
N GLN A 123 1.46 -7.17 17.01
CA GLN A 123 1.26 -5.89 17.69
C GLN A 123 -0.10 -5.24 17.42
N LEU A 124 -0.82 -5.67 16.37
CA LEU A 124 -2.10 -5.08 15.98
C LEU A 124 -3.19 -5.27 17.03
N GLY A 125 -3.31 -6.44 17.64
CA GLY A 125 -4.32 -6.72 18.68
C GLY A 125 -4.23 -5.75 19.86
N PRO A 126 -3.08 -5.70 20.57
CA PRO A 126 -2.86 -4.74 21.66
C PRO A 126 -2.99 -3.28 21.22
N HIS A 127 -2.66 -2.96 19.96
CA HIS A 127 -2.80 -1.61 19.42
C HIS A 127 -4.26 -1.20 19.21
N SER A 128 -5.06 -2.10 18.62
CA SER A 128 -6.50 -1.93 18.43
C SER A 128 -7.22 -1.75 19.76
N GLU A 129 -6.94 -2.60 20.76
CA GLU A 129 -7.53 -2.51 22.10
C GLU A 129 -7.25 -1.16 22.77
N ARG A 130 -6.03 -0.64 22.64
CA ARG A 130 -5.63 0.66 23.19
C ARG A 130 -6.35 1.84 22.52
N LEU A 131 -6.67 1.72 21.24
CA LEU A 131 -7.31 2.78 20.48
C LEU A 131 -8.84 2.75 20.57
N GLY A 132 -9.44 1.57 20.81
CA GLY A 132 -10.88 1.37 20.82
C GLY A 132 -11.50 1.80 19.49
N ASP A 133 -12.60 2.55 19.56
CA ASP A 133 -13.35 3.04 18.39
C ASP A 133 -12.55 3.95 17.43
N ARG A 134 -11.35 4.38 17.84
CA ARG A 134 -10.45 5.15 16.95
C ARG A 134 -9.67 4.26 15.98
N PHE A 135 -9.56 2.96 16.24
CA PHE A 135 -8.98 2.03 15.32
C PHE A 135 -9.99 1.67 14.22
N VAL A 136 -9.59 1.84 12.96
CA VAL A 136 -10.45 1.61 11.80
C VAL A 136 -10.09 0.29 11.13
N GLY A 137 -8.80 -0.05 11.06
CA GLY A 137 -8.34 -1.18 10.27
C GLY A 137 -6.86 -1.10 9.94
N SER A 138 -6.42 -1.76 8.87
CA SER A 138 -5.02 -1.70 8.42
C SER A 138 -4.89 -1.77 6.91
N ARG A 139 -3.76 -1.29 6.41
CA ARG A 139 -3.34 -1.48 5.02
C ARG A 139 -2.19 -2.50 4.98
N ILE A 140 -2.20 -3.38 3.99
CA ILE A 140 -1.10 -4.31 3.74
C ILE A 140 -0.73 -4.22 2.26
N GLY A 141 0.54 -3.89 2.01
CA GLY A 141 1.10 -3.89 0.66
C GLY A 141 1.53 -5.28 0.22
N ILE A 142 1.30 -5.62 -1.04
CA ILE A 142 1.87 -6.79 -1.71
C ILE A 142 2.52 -6.34 -3.02
N LEU A 143 3.54 -7.03 -3.53
CA LEU A 143 4.00 -6.74 -4.90
C LEU A 143 2.89 -7.14 -5.89
N GLY A 144 2.58 -6.23 -6.80
CA GLY A 144 1.56 -6.50 -7.81
C GLY A 144 2.04 -7.46 -8.91
N PRO A 145 1.10 -8.16 -9.57
CA PRO A 145 1.40 -9.17 -10.58
C PRO A 145 2.05 -8.61 -11.85
N VAL A 146 1.81 -7.33 -12.20
CA VAL A 146 2.46 -6.71 -13.36
C VAL A 146 3.94 -6.52 -13.11
N THR A 147 4.29 -5.90 -11.99
CA THR A 147 5.67 -5.65 -11.59
C THR A 147 6.44 -6.95 -11.41
N LEU A 148 5.82 -7.96 -10.80
CA LEU A 148 6.42 -9.28 -10.68
C LEU A 148 6.63 -9.94 -12.06
N SER A 149 5.66 -9.84 -12.97
CA SER A 149 5.79 -10.36 -14.34
C SER A 149 6.94 -9.68 -15.10
N LEU A 150 7.11 -8.37 -14.95
CA LEU A 150 8.23 -7.63 -15.54
C LEU A 150 9.58 -8.06 -14.93
N ALA A 151 9.64 -8.27 -13.62
CA ALA A 151 10.84 -8.75 -12.95
C ALA A 151 11.22 -10.17 -13.42
N PHE A 152 10.25 -11.06 -13.59
CA PHE A 152 10.45 -12.40 -14.17
C PHE A 152 10.98 -12.35 -15.60
N ARG A 153 10.44 -11.45 -16.44
CA ARG A 153 10.93 -11.24 -17.81
C ARG A 153 12.37 -10.71 -17.82
N ALA A 154 12.68 -9.76 -16.92
CA ALA A 154 14.03 -9.24 -16.77
C ALA A 154 15.02 -10.33 -16.32
N ALA A 155 14.56 -11.32 -15.53
CA ALA A 155 15.32 -12.50 -15.15
C ALA A 155 15.39 -13.59 -16.26
N GLY A 156 14.90 -13.30 -17.47
CA GLY A 156 15.01 -14.15 -18.65
C GLY A 156 13.85 -15.13 -18.88
N MET A 157 12.72 -14.99 -18.17
CA MET A 157 11.55 -15.84 -18.41
C MET A 157 10.79 -15.43 -19.68
N ALA A 158 10.19 -16.42 -20.35
CA ALA A 158 9.28 -16.18 -21.47
C ALA A 158 8.04 -15.40 -21.00
N THR A 159 7.54 -14.48 -21.83
CA THR A 159 6.44 -13.56 -21.46
C THR A 159 5.19 -14.29 -20.98
N GLU A 160 4.74 -15.33 -21.68
CA GLU A 160 3.52 -16.06 -21.32
C GLU A 160 3.65 -16.73 -19.95
N GLN A 161 4.80 -17.36 -19.69
CA GLN A 161 5.08 -18.00 -18.41
C GLN A 161 5.21 -16.98 -17.29
N ALA A 162 5.91 -15.87 -17.51
CA ALA A 162 6.05 -14.80 -16.53
C ALA A 162 4.69 -14.20 -16.16
N VAL A 163 3.79 -14.02 -17.12
CA VAL A 163 2.42 -13.51 -16.88
C VAL A 163 1.60 -14.51 -16.07
N ALA A 164 1.57 -15.78 -16.49
CA ALA A 164 0.80 -16.82 -15.81
C ALA A 164 1.28 -17.06 -14.37
N SER A 165 2.60 -17.19 -14.18
CA SER A 165 3.20 -17.39 -12.86
C SER A 165 2.96 -16.20 -11.94
N ALA A 166 3.14 -14.96 -12.41
CA ALA A 166 2.99 -13.78 -11.56
C ALA A 166 1.56 -13.62 -11.01
N ALA A 167 0.53 -13.75 -11.86
CA ALA A 167 -0.86 -13.67 -11.41
C ALA A 167 -1.19 -14.76 -10.37
N MET A 168 -0.76 -15.99 -10.62
CA MET A 168 -0.99 -17.12 -9.71
C MET A 168 -0.31 -16.91 -8.35
N ILE A 169 0.98 -16.55 -8.35
CA ILE A 169 1.79 -16.35 -7.16
C ILE A 169 1.20 -15.21 -6.31
N VAL A 170 0.91 -14.06 -6.93
CA VAL A 170 0.38 -12.91 -6.20
C VAL A 170 -1.03 -13.20 -5.66
N ALA A 171 -1.89 -13.90 -6.40
CA ALA A 171 -3.20 -14.31 -5.90
C ALA A 171 -3.10 -15.29 -4.71
N ALA A 172 -2.17 -16.25 -4.75
CA ALA A 172 -1.93 -17.16 -3.62
C ALA A 172 -1.43 -16.41 -2.39
N ARG A 173 -0.46 -15.51 -2.58
CA ARG A 173 0.14 -14.68 -1.53
C ARG A 173 -0.88 -13.74 -0.88
N ALA A 174 -1.67 -13.05 -1.69
CA ALA A 174 -2.70 -12.12 -1.24
C ALA A 174 -3.75 -12.82 -0.37
N ARG A 175 -4.21 -14.02 -0.77
CA ARG A 175 -5.14 -14.82 0.04
C ARG A 175 -4.51 -15.27 1.36
N ALA A 176 -3.25 -15.70 1.35
CA ALA A 176 -2.55 -16.13 2.56
C ALA A 176 -2.40 -14.96 3.56
N ILE A 177 -1.98 -13.79 3.06
CA ILE A 177 -1.83 -12.57 3.87
C ILE A 177 -3.18 -12.13 4.44
N LEU A 178 -4.25 -12.11 3.63
CA LEU A 178 -5.57 -11.74 4.13
C LEU A 178 -6.08 -12.73 5.20
N ARG A 179 -5.83 -14.04 5.03
CA ARG A 179 -6.18 -15.04 6.05
C ARG A 179 -5.40 -14.86 7.35
N ALA A 180 -4.08 -14.64 7.26
CA ALA A 180 -3.24 -14.37 8.42
C ALA A 180 -3.70 -13.10 9.16
N TYR A 181 -4.00 -12.03 8.40
CA TYR A 181 -4.54 -10.81 8.97
C TYR A 181 -5.87 -11.05 9.66
N ARG A 182 -6.83 -11.75 9.04
CA ARG A 182 -8.15 -12.01 9.65
C ARG A 182 -8.07 -12.91 10.89
N LEU A 183 -7.03 -13.72 11.01
CA LEU A 183 -6.77 -14.50 12.23
C LEU A 183 -6.27 -13.60 13.37
N ALA A 184 -5.33 -12.69 13.09
CA ALA A 184 -4.79 -11.76 14.08
C ALA A 184 -5.77 -10.64 14.43
N MET A 185 -6.55 -10.18 13.45
CA MET A 185 -7.51 -9.10 13.53
C MET A 185 -8.87 -9.55 13.00
N PRO A 186 -9.69 -10.17 13.86
CA PRO A 186 -11.03 -10.63 13.49
C PRO A 186 -12.04 -9.50 13.33
N SER A 187 -11.66 -8.24 13.53
CA SER A 187 -12.50 -7.04 13.40
C SER A 187 -11.72 -5.88 12.77
N GLY A 188 -12.41 -5.04 12.00
CA GLY A 188 -11.83 -3.85 11.37
C GLY A 188 -11.57 -4.02 9.87
N ALA A 189 -11.44 -2.89 9.19
CA ALA A 189 -11.20 -2.83 7.77
C ALA A 189 -9.79 -3.30 7.39
N VAL A 190 -9.66 -3.84 6.19
CA VAL A 190 -8.35 -4.19 5.64
C VAL A 190 -8.25 -3.76 4.19
N ALA A 191 -7.17 -3.08 3.84
CA ALA A 191 -6.82 -2.76 2.48
C ALA A 191 -5.65 -3.63 2.03
N ILE A 192 -5.88 -4.59 1.13
CA ILE A 192 -4.81 -5.33 0.45
C ILE A 192 -4.48 -4.60 -0.84
N VAL A 193 -3.28 -4.03 -0.93
CA VAL A 193 -2.90 -3.13 -2.03
C VAL A 193 -1.71 -3.68 -2.81
N MET A 194 -1.94 -3.98 -4.08
CA MET A 194 -0.92 -4.37 -5.06
C MET A 194 -0.07 -3.14 -5.41
N SER A 195 1.20 -3.15 -5.03
CA SER A 195 2.18 -2.14 -5.41
C SER A 195 2.71 -2.43 -6.81
N GLU A 196 2.45 -1.51 -7.74
CA GLU A 196 2.73 -1.65 -9.16
C GLU A 196 3.61 -0.51 -9.71
N PRO A 197 4.86 -0.32 -9.21
CA PRO A 197 5.78 0.63 -9.83
C PRO A 197 6.09 0.28 -11.29
N GLY A 198 5.96 -0.99 -11.68
CA GLY A 198 6.08 -1.45 -13.06
C GLY A 198 4.97 -0.93 -14.00
N LEU A 199 3.89 -0.33 -13.49
CA LEU A 199 2.84 0.30 -14.31
C LEU A 199 3.11 1.79 -14.59
N VAL A 200 4.16 2.38 -14.03
CA VAL A 200 4.53 3.77 -14.34
C VAL A 200 4.89 3.85 -15.82
N GLY A 201 4.23 4.75 -16.55
CA GLY A 201 4.46 4.90 -17.99
C GLY A 201 3.76 3.84 -18.86
N ALA A 202 2.75 3.13 -18.34
CA ALA A 202 1.97 2.13 -19.09
C ALA A 202 1.30 2.67 -20.37
N MET A 203 1.15 4.00 -20.48
CA MET A 203 0.62 4.67 -21.67
C MET A 203 1.67 4.90 -22.79
N HIS A 204 2.95 4.62 -22.53
CA HIS A 204 4.01 4.81 -23.52
C HIS A 204 3.95 3.69 -24.59
N PRO A 205 4.13 3.99 -25.89
CA PRO A 205 4.02 2.98 -26.96
C PRO A 205 4.98 1.80 -26.83
N THR A 206 6.08 1.96 -26.11
CA THR A 206 7.09 0.90 -25.87
C THR A 206 6.85 0.15 -24.56
N PHE A 207 5.76 0.43 -23.84
CA PHE A 207 5.43 -0.32 -22.63
C PHE A 207 5.20 -1.79 -23.01
N PRO A 208 5.80 -2.74 -22.28
CA PRO A 208 5.98 -4.09 -22.80
C PRO A 208 4.75 -5.00 -22.61
N LEU A 209 3.60 -4.45 -22.20
CA LEU A 209 2.34 -5.15 -21.98
C LEU A 209 1.18 -4.29 -22.50
N SER A 210 0.16 -4.91 -23.09
CA SER A 210 -1.06 -4.21 -23.50
C SER A 210 -2.02 -3.99 -22.31
N PRO A 211 -2.99 -3.06 -22.42
CA PRO A 211 -4.08 -2.92 -21.44
C PRO A 211 -4.77 -4.24 -21.08
N THR A 212 -5.06 -5.08 -22.09
CA THR A 212 -5.67 -6.40 -21.88
C THR A 212 -4.78 -7.35 -21.09
N GLN A 213 -3.45 -7.31 -21.31
CA GLN A 213 -2.50 -8.13 -20.56
C GLN A 213 -2.37 -7.65 -19.11
N VAL A 214 -2.37 -6.33 -18.87
CA VAL A 214 -2.40 -5.75 -17.53
C VAL A 214 -3.67 -6.17 -16.79
N LEU A 215 -4.83 -6.10 -17.45
CA LEU A 215 -6.10 -6.54 -16.89
C LEU A 215 -6.09 -8.04 -16.54
N ALA A 216 -5.53 -8.87 -17.41
CA ALA A 216 -5.38 -10.31 -17.20
C ALA A 216 -4.45 -10.67 -16.03
N LEU A 217 -3.56 -9.76 -15.61
CA LEU A 217 -2.72 -9.90 -14.43
C LEU A 217 -3.44 -9.47 -13.15
N LEU A 218 -4.11 -8.32 -13.17
CA LEU A 218 -4.75 -7.73 -11.98
C LEU A 218 -6.06 -8.42 -11.60
N ALA A 219 -6.95 -8.66 -12.56
CA ALA A 219 -8.30 -9.15 -12.29
C ALA A 219 -8.34 -10.52 -11.57
N PRO A 220 -7.46 -11.50 -11.86
CA PRO A 220 -7.41 -12.74 -11.10
C PRO A 220 -7.07 -12.56 -9.62
N VAL A 221 -6.19 -11.61 -9.28
CA VAL A 221 -5.83 -11.30 -7.89
C VAL A 221 -7.03 -10.67 -7.17
N VAL A 222 -7.70 -9.73 -7.83
CA VAL A 222 -8.94 -9.11 -7.32
C VAL A 222 -10.00 -10.19 -7.06
N SER A 223 -10.25 -11.05 -8.05
CA SER A 223 -11.24 -12.12 -7.93
C SER A 223 -10.88 -13.11 -6.82
N ALA A 224 -9.60 -13.47 -6.67
CA ALA A 224 -9.14 -14.38 -5.62
C ALA A 224 -9.33 -13.83 -4.20
N LEU A 225 -9.24 -12.51 -4.03
CA LEU A 225 -9.50 -11.82 -2.77
C LEU A 225 -11.01 -11.64 -2.51
N ASP A 226 -11.78 -11.24 -3.52
CA ASP A 226 -13.22 -10.98 -3.40
C ASP A 226 -14.04 -12.25 -3.15
N GLN A 227 -13.55 -13.42 -3.61
CA GLN A 227 -14.17 -14.72 -3.36
C GLN A 227 -13.93 -15.28 -1.95
N LEU A 228 -13.06 -14.66 -1.13
CA LEU A 228 -12.83 -15.14 0.22
C LEU A 228 -14.07 -14.88 1.10
N PRO A 229 -14.44 -15.83 1.98
CA PRO A 229 -15.56 -15.65 2.89
C PRO A 229 -15.39 -14.37 3.70
N ARG A 230 -16.42 -13.54 3.72
CA ARG A 230 -16.50 -12.36 4.58
C ARG A 230 -17.13 -12.78 5.90
N SER A 231 -16.51 -12.40 7.02
CA SER A 231 -17.12 -12.55 8.33
C SER A 231 -18.18 -11.46 8.50
N GLU A 232 -19.37 -11.86 8.96
CA GLU A 232 -20.45 -10.93 9.32
C GLU A 232 -20.25 -10.38 10.74
N PRO A 233 -20.53 -9.09 10.99
CA PRO A 233 -20.91 -8.04 10.02
C PRO A 233 -19.76 -7.65 9.08
N ASP A 234 -20.01 -7.34 7.79
CA ASP A 234 -18.97 -7.05 6.79
C ASP A 234 -17.96 -6.03 7.32
N GLN A 235 -16.76 -6.52 7.62
CA GLN A 235 -15.72 -5.75 8.27
C GLN A 235 -14.88 -4.97 7.26
N GLY A 236 -15.23 -5.00 5.98
CA GLY A 236 -14.66 -4.17 4.94
C GLY A 236 -13.32 -4.65 4.41
N LEU A 237 -13.35 -5.18 3.18
CA LEU A 237 -12.15 -5.44 2.39
C LEU A 237 -12.04 -4.39 1.27
N LEU A 238 -10.94 -3.66 1.25
CA LEU A 238 -10.51 -2.86 0.11
C LEU A 238 -9.44 -3.62 -0.66
N ILE A 239 -9.67 -3.84 -1.95
CA ILE A 239 -8.69 -4.43 -2.85
C ILE A 239 -8.17 -3.30 -3.72
N GLY A 240 -6.89 -3.01 -3.64
CA GLY A 240 -6.34 -1.84 -4.31
C GLY A 240 -5.10 -2.05 -5.14
N VAL A 241 -4.81 -1.03 -5.93
CA VAL A 241 -3.56 -0.89 -6.70
C VAL A 241 -2.92 0.44 -6.33
N HIS A 242 -1.62 0.40 -6.05
CA HIS A 242 -0.78 1.57 -5.86
C HIS A 242 0.17 1.71 -7.04
N VAL A 243 0.17 2.88 -7.68
CA VAL A 243 1.14 3.23 -8.72
C VAL A 243 1.77 4.57 -8.37
N PRO A 244 3.10 4.64 -8.12
CA PRO A 244 3.79 5.88 -7.74
C PRO A 244 4.09 6.77 -8.97
N GLY A 245 3.07 6.99 -9.82
CA GLY A 245 3.24 7.79 -11.03
C GLY A 245 2.03 7.79 -11.95
N ARG A 246 2.25 8.24 -13.19
CA ARG A 246 1.23 8.27 -14.25
C ARG A 246 1.12 6.90 -14.90
N THR A 247 -0.12 6.49 -15.16
CA THR A 247 -0.44 5.19 -15.75
C THR A 247 -1.80 5.23 -16.45
N ASP A 248 -2.19 4.11 -17.05
CA ASP A 248 -3.52 3.91 -17.60
C ASP A 248 -4.51 3.56 -16.47
N TRP A 249 -5.12 4.60 -15.89
CA TRP A 249 -6.04 4.46 -14.77
C TRP A 249 -7.33 3.73 -15.16
N ASP A 250 -7.76 3.77 -16.42
CA ASP A 250 -8.96 3.08 -16.88
C ASP A 250 -8.78 1.57 -16.83
N THR A 251 -7.62 1.06 -17.26
CA THR A 251 -7.26 -0.35 -17.12
C THR A 251 -7.22 -0.79 -15.65
N ILE A 252 -6.66 0.04 -14.77
CA ILE A 252 -6.61 -0.26 -13.34
C ILE A 252 -8.02 -0.33 -12.75
N ILE A 253 -8.87 0.67 -13.01
CA ILE A 253 -10.25 0.70 -12.50
C ILE A 253 -11.06 -0.49 -13.06
N SER A 254 -10.86 -0.81 -14.35
CA SER A 254 -11.53 -1.93 -15.02
C SER A 254 -11.16 -3.30 -14.46
N SER A 255 -10.07 -3.42 -13.69
CA SER A 255 -9.69 -4.67 -13.01
C SER A 255 -10.62 -5.07 -11.85
N GLY A 256 -11.54 -4.18 -11.45
CA GLY A 256 -12.50 -4.44 -10.38
C GLY A 256 -11.98 -4.11 -8.98
N VAL A 257 -10.85 -3.40 -8.88
CA VAL A 257 -10.35 -2.84 -7.61
C VAL A 257 -11.40 -1.93 -6.97
N SER A 258 -11.35 -1.81 -5.64
CA SER A 258 -12.18 -0.88 -4.86
C SER A 258 -11.37 0.28 -4.26
N LEU A 259 -10.05 0.25 -4.39
CA LEU A 259 -9.14 1.31 -3.96
C LEU A 259 -8.07 1.59 -5.03
N ILE A 260 -7.90 2.83 -5.44
CA ILE A 260 -6.70 3.25 -6.18
C ILE A 260 -5.84 4.13 -5.29
N SER A 261 -4.52 3.95 -5.34
CA SER A 261 -3.55 4.74 -4.60
C SER A 261 -2.62 5.43 -5.59
N ALA A 262 -2.78 6.75 -5.70
CA ALA A 262 -2.27 7.53 -6.81
C ALA A 262 -1.67 8.85 -6.30
N PRO A 263 -0.52 9.31 -6.82
CA PRO A 263 -0.05 10.67 -6.59
C PRO A 263 -1.13 11.71 -6.94
N ALA A 264 -1.15 12.84 -6.26
CA ALA A 264 -2.07 13.93 -6.56
C ALA A 264 -1.95 14.36 -8.05
N GLU A 265 -0.73 14.35 -8.59
CA GLU A 265 -0.43 14.72 -9.98
C GLU A 265 -0.30 13.50 -10.93
N SER A 266 -1.05 12.43 -10.64
CA SER A 266 -1.08 11.16 -11.39
C SER A 266 -1.73 11.20 -12.78
N GLY A 267 -2.30 12.34 -13.19
CA GLY A 267 -3.04 12.45 -14.45
C GLY A 267 -4.47 11.94 -14.41
N LEU A 268 -5.01 11.64 -13.21
CA LEU A 268 -6.42 11.23 -13.02
C LEU A 268 -7.48 12.16 -13.64
N PRO A 269 -7.29 13.49 -13.76
CA PRO A 269 -8.23 14.34 -14.49
C PRO A 269 -8.47 13.91 -15.95
N GLY A 270 -7.47 13.31 -16.61
CA GLY A 270 -7.66 12.71 -17.94
C GLY A 270 -8.66 11.54 -17.98
N TRP A 271 -9.11 11.06 -16.82
CA TRP A 271 -9.99 9.89 -16.63
C TRP A 271 -11.21 10.22 -15.76
N SER A 272 -11.64 11.49 -15.73
CA SER A 272 -12.71 11.99 -14.86
C SER A 272 -14.03 11.22 -14.96
N ALA A 273 -14.46 10.81 -16.16
CA ALA A 273 -15.66 10.00 -16.35
C ALA A 273 -15.55 8.61 -15.68
N THR A 274 -14.45 7.90 -15.93
CA THR A 274 -14.15 6.60 -15.30
C THR A 274 -14.03 6.76 -13.77
N LEU A 275 -13.35 7.79 -13.30
CA LEU A 275 -13.21 8.08 -11.87
C LEU A 275 -14.57 8.39 -11.21
N SER A 276 -15.44 9.15 -11.88
CA SER A 276 -16.78 9.47 -11.38
C SER A 276 -17.61 8.19 -11.18
N ALA A 277 -17.62 7.31 -12.18
CA ALA A 277 -18.28 6.00 -12.09
C ALA A 277 -17.69 5.12 -10.97
N PHE A 278 -16.35 5.09 -10.85
CA PHE A 278 -15.66 4.35 -9.81
C PHE A 278 -16.05 4.82 -8.40
N LEU A 279 -16.03 6.14 -8.15
CA LEU A 279 -16.40 6.71 -6.87
C LEU A 279 -17.88 6.46 -6.54
N ALA A 280 -18.77 6.62 -7.53
CA ALA A 280 -20.20 6.35 -7.38
C ALA A 280 -20.46 4.88 -7.01
N ALA A 281 -19.69 3.95 -7.57
CA ALA A 281 -19.80 2.51 -7.32
C ALA A 281 -19.25 2.03 -5.97
N GLY A 282 -18.73 2.93 -5.12
CA GLY A 282 -18.13 2.55 -3.83
C GLY A 282 -16.62 2.73 -3.76
N GLY A 283 -15.96 2.95 -4.91
CA GLY A 283 -14.53 3.10 -5.02
C GLY A 283 -13.96 4.23 -4.17
N ARG A 284 -12.69 4.09 -3.79
CA ARG A 284 -11.94 5.03 -2.96
C ARG A 284 -10.60 5.39 -3.60
N VAL A 285 -10.12 6.59 -3.30
CA VAL A 285 -8.80 7.07 -3.75
C VAL A 285 -7.92 7.38 -2.55
N ALA A 286 -6.79 6.71 -2.42
CA ALA A 286 -5.69 7.14 -1.56
C ALA A 286 -4.82 8.13 -2.34
N TRP A 287 -4.97 9.42 -2.01
CA TRP A 287 -4.22 10.50 -2.64
C TRP A 287 -2.83 10.59 -2.02
N GLY A 288 -1.81 10.31 -2.83
CA GLY A 288 -0.42 10.55 -2.50
C GLY A 288 -0.10 12.03 -2.63
N VAL A 289 -0.09 12.76 -1.51
CA VAL A 289 0.07 14.22 -1.50
C VAL A 289 1.43 14.63 -0.93
N VAL A 290 1.94 13.88 0.04
CA VAL A 290 3.27 14.16 0.62
C VAL A 290 4.34 13.57 -0.29
N PRO A 291 5.19 14.40 -0.90
CA PRO A 291 6.12 13.92 -1.90
C PRO A 291 7.31 13.21 -1.27
N VAL A 292 7.92 12.30 -2.02
CA VAL A 292 9.03 11.47 -1.52
C VAL A 292 10.38 11.82 -2.15
N ASN A 293 10.38 12.60 -3.23
CA ASN A 293 11.57 12.91 -4.04
C ASN A 293 11.98 14.40 -4.01
N GLN A 294 11.46 15.17 -3.06
CA GLN A 294 11.76 16.59 -2.90
C GLN A 294 11.75 17.02 -1.42
N PRO A 295 12.38 18.15 -1.06
CA PRO A 295 12.40 18.63 0.32
C PRO A 295 10.99 18.84 0.88
N LEU A 296 10.79 18.39 2.12
CA LEU A 296 9.54 18.59 2.84
C LEU A 296 9.55 19.91 3.62
N GLY A 297 8.44 20.62 3.55
CA GLY A 297 8.16 21.74 4.45
C GLY A 297 7.66 21.25 5.82
N SER A 298 7.46 22.17 6.76
CA SER A 298 6.92 21.87 8.10
C SER A 298 5.41 22.06 8.23
N ARG A 299 4.73 22.50 7.16
CA ARG A 299 3.29 22.80 7.14
C ARG A 299 2.62 22.25 5.90
N GLU A 300 1.35 21.89 6.03
CA GLU A 300 0.57 21.24 4.98
C GLU A 300 -0.04 22.20 3.94
N ASP A 301 0.08 23.51 4.11
CA ASP A 301 -0.64 24.51 3.29
C ASP A 301 -0.40 24.40 1.78
N LEU A 302 0.85 24.17 1.36
CA LEU A 302 1.17 23.99 -0.06
C LEU A 302 0.64 22.66 -0.58
N LEU A 303 0.73 21.60 0.22
CA LEU A 303 0.23 20.27 -0.11
C LEU A 303 -1.30 20.28 -0.26
N TRP A 304 -2.00 20.99 0.65
CA TRP A 304 -3.43 21.20 0.57
C TRP A 304 -3.83 21.96 -0.69
N ARG A 305 -3.11 23.02 -1.06
CA ARG A 305 -3.37 23.77 -2.29
C ARG A 305 -3.24 22.88 -3.53
N ARG A 306 -2.21 22.01 -3.59
CA ARG A 306 -2.03 21.04 -4.68
C ARG A 306 -3.19 20.06 -4.77
N LEU A 307 -3.54 19.39 -3.67
CA LEU A 307 -4.68 18.47 -3.62
C LEU A 307 -6.00 19.16 -4.02
N SER A 308 -6.25 20.35 -3.47
CA SER A 308 -7.46 21.11 -3.75
C SER A 308 -7.57 21.51 -5.22
N ALA A 309 -6.45 21.88 -5.85
CA ALA A 309 -6.43 22.23 -7.27
C ALA A 309 -6.83 21.03 -8.15
N VAL A 310 -6.30 19.84 -7.85
CA VAL A 310 -6.66 18.59 -8.54
C VAL A 310 -8.15 18.27 -8.35
N TRP A 311 -8.68 18.39 -7.13
CA TRP A 311 -10.10 18.18 -6.88
C TRP A 311 -10.99 19.22 -7.56
N CYS A 312 -10.58 20.49 -7.61
CA CYS A 312 -11.30 21.53 -8.35
C CYS A 312 -11.35 21.22 -9.85
N GLN A 313 -10.24 20.76 -10.43
CA GLN A 313 -10.21 20.32 -11.83
C GLN A 313 -11.18 19.16 -12.06
N LEU A 314 -11.08 18.09 -11.26
CA LEU A 314 -11.97 16.93 -11.35
C LEU A 314 -13.45 17.31 -11.20
N SER A 315 -13.76 18.22 -10.28
CA SER A 315 -15.13 18.73 -10.13
C SER A 315 -15.61 19.55 -11.32
N SER A 316 -14.73 20.35 -11.94
CA SER A 316 -15.08 21.07 -13.18
C SER A 316 -15.31 20.14 -14.37
N GLU A 317 -14.73 18.93 -14.32
CA GLU A 317 -14.91 17.86 -15.30
C GLU A 317 -16.08 16.91 -14.95
N GLY A 318 -16.87 17.23 -13.91
CA GLY A 318 -18.11 16.54 -13.58
C GLY A 318 -18.01 15.46 -12.50
N VAL A 319 -16.88 15.33 -11.80
CA VAL A 319 -16.76 14.43 -10.64
C VAL A 319 -17.38 15.08 -9.41
N ASP A 320 -18.26 14.35 -8.71
CA ASP A 320 -18.94 14.85 -7.50
C ASP A 320 -17.92 15.31 -6.42
N PRO A 321 -17.91 16.61 -6.05
CA PRO A 321 -17.00 17.14 -5.03
C PRO A 321 -17.15 16.47 -3.65
N LEU A 322 -18.35 16.01 -3.29
CA LEU A 322 -18.58 15.31 -2.03
C LEU A 322 -17.99 13.90 -2.08
N LEU A 323 -18.09 13.19 -3.21
CA LEU A 323 -17.47 11.87 -3.36
C LEU A 323 -15.94 11.97 -3.33
N LEU A 324 -15.34 12.98 -4.00
CA LEU A 324 -13.89 13.21 -3.95
C LEU A 324 -13.36 13.32 -2.51
N ARG A 325 -14.12 13.97 -1.61
CA ARG A 325 -13.74 14.15 -0.20
C ARG A 325 -14.10 12.94 0.64
N SER A 326 -15.33 12.44 0.54
CA SER A 326 -15.84 11.36 1.40
C SER A 326 -15.21 10.00 1.08
N ARG A 327 -14.69 9.80 -0.12
CA ARG A 327 -14.02 8.56 -0.56
C ARG A 327 -12.51 8.71 -0.67
N SER A 328 -11.94 9.71 0.01
CA SER A 328 -10.51 9.93 0.06
C SER A 328 -9.85 9.26 1.25
N LEU A 329 -8.66 8.71 1.01
CA LEU A 329 -7.61 8.48 1.98
C LEU A 329 -6.45 9.41 1.61
N ILE A 330 -5.60 9.76 2.59
CA ILE A 330 -4.41 10.57 2.36
C ILE A 330 -3.17 9.73 2.66
N SER A 331 -2.17 9.81 1.79
CA SER A 331 -0.90 9.10 1.93
C SER A 331 0.29 9.92 1.41
N PRO A 332 1.52 9.46 1.64
CA PRO A 332 2.66 9.86 0.83
C PRO A 332 2.50 9.38 -0.62
N GLU A 333 3.31 9.93 -1.53
CA GLU A 333 3.31 9.56 -2.95
C GLU A 333 3.80 8.12 -3.20
N ASP A 334 4.72 7.62 -2.37
CA ASP A 334 5.24 6.25 -2.39
C ASP A 334 5.82 5.89 -0.99
N GLY A 335 6.50 4.75 -0.87
CA GLY A 335 7.20 4.35 0.35
C GLY A 335 8.31 5.30 0.77
N LEU A 336 8.52 5.34 2.08
CA LEU A 336 9.50 6.18 2.77
C LEU A 336 10.78 5.41 3.14
N GLY A 337 11.01 4.22 2.58
CA GLY A 337 12.15 3.35 2.96
C GLY A 337 13.53 3.99 2.81
N HIS A 338 13.69 4.94 1.88
CA HIS A 338 14.92 5.71 1.69
C HIS A 338 15.11 6.91 2.66
N PHE A 339 14.14 7.19 3.54
CA PHE A 339 14.22 8.29 4.51
C PHE A 339 14.77 7.74 5.83
N GLY A 340 15.51 8.56 6.58
CA GLY A 340 15.75 8.28 8.00
C GLY A 340 14.48 8.47 8.84
N VAL A 341 14.44 7.90 10.04
CA VAL A 341 13.24 7.88 10.91
C VAL A 341 12.62 9.27 11.13
N SER A 342 13.44 10.30 11.38
CA SER A 342 12.93 11.65 11.62
C SER A 342 12.23 12.26 10.38
N GLN A 343 12.76 12.01 9.19
CA GLN A 343 12.14 12.49 7.95
C GLN A 343 10.87 11.70 7.63
N ALA A 344 10.87 10.39 7.85
CA ALA A 344 9.66 9.57 7.68
C ALA A 344 8.55 10.02 8.65
N THR A 345 8.90 10.30 9.91
CA THR A 345 7.96 10.83 10.92
C THR A 345 7.40 12.18 10.51
N LEU A 346 8.23 13.10 9.99
CA LEU A 346 7.77 14.38 9.46
C LEU A 346 6.79 14.19 8.30
N ALA A 347 7.11 13.31 7.35
CA ALA A 347 6.24 13.02 6.21
C ALA A 347 4.87 12.50 6.65
N LEU A 348 4.84 11.55 7.59
CA LEU A 348 3.60 10.98 8.12
C LEU A 348 2.80 12.01 8.95
N GLY A 349 3.46 12.90 9.70
CA GLY A 349 2.79 14.01 10.37
C GLY A 349 2.11 15.00 9.41
N LEU A 350 2.68 15.22 8.22
CA LEU A 350 2.03 16.01 7.16
C LEU A 350 0.81 15.28 6.57
N VAL A 351 0.88 13.95 6.41
CA VAL A 351 -0.27 13.12 6.00
C VAL A 351 -1.42 13.28 7.00
N ASP A 352 -1.15 13.19 8.30
CA ASP A 352 -2.16 13.35 9.35
C ASP A 352 -2.80 14.74 9.33
N SER A 353 -1.98 15.78 9.20
CA SER A 353 -2.45 17.17 9.13
C SER A 353 -3.38 17.40 7.93
N LEU A 354 -3.06 16.81 6.78
CA LEU A 354 -3.91 16.84 5.59
C LEU A 354 -5.20 16.02 5.78
N SER A 355 -5.10 14.82 6.34
CA SER A 355 -6.22 13.94 6.69
C SER A 355 -7.26 14.67 7.56
N ASP A 356 -6.82 15.35 8.62
CA ASP A 356 -7.69 16.12 9.50
C ASP A 356 -8.35 17.31 8.78
N ARG A 357 -7.62 17.95 7.86
CA ARG A 357 -8.16 19.03 7.03
C ARG A 357 -9.23 18.52 6.07
N VAL A 358 -9.01 17.38 5.42
CA VAL A 358 -9.99 16.71 4.55
C VAL A 358 -11.23 16.32 5.34
N ARG A 359 -11.06 15.70 6.51
CA ARG A 359 -12.17 15.28 7.38
C ARG A 359 -13.07 16.45 7.76
N ARG A 360 -12.49 17.57 8.19
CA ARG A 360 -13.24 18.80 8.53
C ARG A 360 -14.03 19.34 7.33
N GLN A 361 -13.43 19.34 6.14
CA GLN A 361 -14.08 19.81 4.91
C GLN A 361 -15.23 18.88 4.48
N ALA A 362 -15.05 17.56 4.58
CA ALA A 362 -16.08 16.59 4.25
C ALA A 362 -17.29 16.68 5.19
N ILE A 363 -17.05 16.82 6.50
CA ILE A 363 -18.12 17.01 7.50
C ILE A 363 -18.86 18.33 7.24
N GLY A 364 -18.12 19.43 7.04
CA GLY A 364 -18.72 20.74 6.73
C GLY A 364 -19.61 20.70 5.48
N ALA A 365 -19.14 20.06 4.41
CA ALA A 365 -19.91 19.92 3.17
C ALA A 365 -21.20 19.11 3.35
N ARG A 366 -21.18 18.01 4.14
CA ARG A 366 -22.40 17.23 4.43
C ARG A 366 -23.43 18.04 5.20
N LEU A 367 -23.00 18.83 6.18
CA LEU A 367 -23.90 19.66 6.98
C LEU A 367 -24.56 20.76 6.15
N SER A 368 -23.84 21.36 5.20
CA SER A 368 -24.40 22.39 4.32
C SER A 368 -25.36 21.86 3.25
N LEU A 369 -25.28 20.58 2.88
CA LEU A 369 -26.19 19.95 1.91
C LEU A 369 -27.45 19.35 2.56
N GLY A 370 -27.42 19.11 3.87
CA GLY A 370 -28.55 18.58 4.64
C GLY A 370 -29.39 19.64 5.35
N ALA A 371 -29.05 20.93 5.20
CA ALA A 371 -29.77 22.09 5.73
C ALA A 371 -30.58 22.77 4.61
#